data_AF-A0A960MHR0-F1
#
_entry.id   AF-A0A960MHR0-F1
#
_cell.length_a   1.000
_cell.length_b   1.000
_cell.length_c   1.000
_cell.angle_alpha   90.00
_cell.angle_beta   90.00
_cell.angle_gamma   90.00
#
_symmetry.space_group_name_H-M   'P 1'
#
loop_
_entity.id
_entity.type
_entity.pdbx_description
1 polymer ?
#
loop_
_entity_poly.entity_id
_entity_poly.type
_entity_poly.pdbx_seq_one_letter_code
_entity_poly.pdbx_strand_id
1 'polypeptide(L)'
;MEKLWPTNGKSLEVWKSGVAEINTRLRSVRSTYLPFHYHNGIFQLAEDSLSQEVIHEPFWEILHHPKWKNVDADMKEAIDRRDSGRRDAVLYALKALESTLKIISNDRGWTHGKENGAANFIDNLVSGKNGRFIAVWESESLKALFRDIRNPHGHGPGDLPMPTLTAEQQRWTIECTMAWIKSLVVRL
;
A
#
# COMPACT_ATOMS: atom_id res chain seq x y z
N MET A 1 15.12 -12.78 -16.93
CA MET A 1 14.36 -13.16 -15.73
C MET A 1 13.03 -13.72 -16.19
N GLU A 2 12.85 -15.03 -16.01
CA GLU A 2 11.63 -15.77 -16.36
C GLU A 2 10.38 -15.19 -15.69
N LYS A 3 9.26 -15.21 -16.41
CA LYS A 3 7.93 -14.89 -15.87
C LYS A 3 7.58 -15.93 -14.80
N LEU A 4 7.69 -15.56 -13.53
CA LEU A 4 7.24 -16.36 -12.38
C LEU A 4 5.71 -16.33 -12.19
N TRP A 5 4.92 -16.00 -13.22
CA TRP A 5 3.46 -15.93 -13.08
C TRP A 5 2.75 -17.03 -13.87
N PRO A 6 1.85 -17.80 -13.24
CA PRO A 6 1.08 -18.82 -13.95
C PRO A 6 0.09 -18.18 -14.93
N THR A 7 0.19 -18.53 -16.22
CA THR A 7 -0.65 -17.96 -17.30
C THR A 7 -1.89 -18.78 -17.64
N ASN A 8 -2.08 -19.95 -17.02
CA ASN A 8 -3.17 -20.89 -17.37
C ASN A 8 -4.06 -21.11 -16.13
N GLY A 9 -5.38 -21.21 -16.30
CA GLY A 9 -6.34 -21.28 -15.18
C GLY A 9 -6.04 -22.35 -14.13
N LYS A 10 -5.57 -23.54 -14.57
CA LYS A 10 -5.14 -24.63 -13.66
C LYS A 10 -3.96 -24.25 -12.77
N SER A 11 -3.02 -23.44 -13.27
CA SER A 11 -1.84 -23.06 -12.48
C SER A 11 -2.13 -21.94 -11.49
N LEU A 12 -3.14 -21.10 -11.75
CA LEU A 12 -3.69 -20.17 -10.75
C LEU A 12 -4.42 -20.89 -9.61
N GLU A 13 -5.21 -21.93 -9.92
CA GLU A 13 -5.91 -22.73 -8.90
C GLU A 13 -4.92 -23.50 -8.00
N VAL A 14 -3.91 -24.13 -8.60
CA VAL A 14 -2.84 -24.82 -7.84
C VAL A 14 -2.10 -23.83 -6.94
N TRP A 15 -1.80 -22.63 -7.43
CA TRP A 15 -1.19 -21.57 -6.62
C TRP A 15 -2.07 -21.16 -5.44
N LYS A 16 -3.35 -20.84 -5.69
CA LYS A 16 -4.31 -20.47 -4.63
C LYS A 16 -4.45 -21.57 -3.58
N SER A 17 -4.50 -22.83 -4.00
CA SER A 17 -4.54 -23.97 -3.08
C SER A 17 -3.26 -24.10 -2.25
N GLY A 18 -2.09 -23.86 -2.85
CA GLY A 18 -0.81 -23.86 -2.13
C GLY A 18 -0.72 -22.74 -1.08
N VAL A 19 -1.14 -21.52 -1.44
CA VAL A 19 -1.23 -20.38 -0.52
C VAL A 19 -2.17 -20.69 0.65
N ALA A 20 -3.36 -21.25 0.38
CA ALA A 20 -4.33 -21.61 1.41
C ALA A 20 -3.78 -22.70 2.36
N GLU A 21 -3.05 -23.67 1.83
CA GLU A 21 -2.43 -24.74 2.62
C GLU A 21 -1.35 -24.18 3.56
N ILE A 22 -0.44 -23.33 3.03
CA ILE A 22 0.61 -22.68 3.83
C ILE A 22 -0.01 -21.89 4.97
N ASN A 23 -1.02 -21.07 4.66
CA ASN A 23 -1.73 -20.27 5.65
C ASN A 23 -2.47 -21.13 6.68
N THR A 24 -3.03 -22.28 6.28
CA THR A 24 -3.64 -23.23 7.21
C THR A 24 -2.60 -23.81 8.16
N ARG A 25 -1.43 -24.20 7.65
CA ARG A 25 -0.35 -24.74 8.50
C ARG A 25 0.16 -23.72 9.50
N LEU A 26 0.44 -22.49 9.06
CA LEU A 26 0.91 -21.40 9.93
C LEU A 26 -0.06 -21.15 11.10
N ARG A 27 -1.37 -21.20 10.84
CA ARG A 27 -2.41 -21.06 11.88
C ARG A 27 -2.52 -22.28 12.81
N SER A 28 -2.20 -23.48 12.31
CA SER A 28 -2.41 -24.75 13.02
C SER A 28 -1.30 -25.15 14.00
N VAL A 29 -0.18 -24.42 14.04
CA VAL A 29 0.95 -24.74 14.93
C VAL A 29 0.57 -24.48 16.40
N ARG A 30 0.21 -25.55 17.11
CA ARG A 30 -0.36 -25.50 18.47
C ARG A 30 0.58 -25.01 19.59
N SER A 31 1.90 -25.02 19.40
CA SER A 31 2.85 -24.62 20.47
C SER A 31 3.27 -23.16 20.41
N THR A 32 3.08 -22.50 19.27
CA THR A 32 3.44 -21.10 19.05
C THR A 32 2.50 -20.61 17.94
N TYR A 33 1.53 -19.76 18.26
CA TYR A 33 0.75 -19.09 17.22
C TYR A 33 1.75 -18.30 16.39
N LEU A 34 2.08 -18.79 15.20
CA LEU A 34 2.94 -18.08 14.25
C LEU A 34 2.02 -17.06 13.58
N PRO A 35 2.12 -15.76 13.92
CA PRO A 35 1.19 -14.76 13.45
C PRO A 35 1.58 -14.36 12.02
N PHE A 36 1.73 -15.31 11.11
CA PHE A 36 2.17 -15.07 9.74
C PHE A 36 1.07 -15.41 8.75
N HIS A 37 0.96 -14.58 7.71
CA HIS A 37 0.11 -14.82 6.55
C HIS A 37 0.98 -14.70 5.29
N TYR A 38 0.88 -15.68 4.41
CA TYR A 38 1.53 -15.69 3.11
C TYR A 38 0.58 -15.13 2.07
N HIS A 39 0.95 -13.99 1.51
CA HIS A 39 0.20 -13.38 0.42
C HIS A 39 1.12 -12.59 -0.51
N ASN A 40 0.83 -12.63 -1.81
CA ASN A 40 1.58 -11.91 -2.85
C ASN A 40 3.11 -12.12 -2.77
N GLY A 41 3.54 -13.35 -2.47
CA GLY A 41 4.94 -13.73 -2.48
C GLY A 41 5.73 -13.41 -1.21
N ILE A 42 5.12 -12.82 -0.18
CA ILE A 42 5.79 -12.48 1.08
C ILE A 42 5.03 -13.04 2.29
N PHE A 43 5.78 -13.39 3.35
CA PHE A 43 5.21 -13.66 4.67
C PHE A 43 5.08 -12.33 5.42
N GLN A 44 3.90 -12.08 5.99
CA GLN A 44 3.59 -10.84 6.72
C GLN A 44 3.10 -11.18 8.10
N LEU A 45 3.45 -10.37 9.09
CA LEU A 45 2.82 -10.45 10.41
C LEU A 45 1.31 -10.13 10.28
N ALA A 46 0.46 -11.06 10.74
CA ALA A 46 -0.99 -10.95 10.80
C ALA A 46 -1.40 -10.46 12.20
N GLU A 47 -1.90 -9.23 12.27
CA GLU A 47 -2.29 -8.59 13.53
C GLU A 47 -3.67 -9.06 14.00
N ASP A 48 -4.64 -9.08 13.09
CA ASP A 48 -5.98 -9.60 13.33
C ASP A 48 -6.61 -10.15 12.03
N SER A 49 -7.60 -11.03 12.15
CA SER A 49 -8.23 -11.68 10.99
C SER A 49 -9.10 -10.74 10.16
N LEU A 50 -9.71 -9.72 10.77
CA LEU A 50 -10.64 -8.82 10.10
C LEU A 50 -9.89 -7.87 9.15
N SER A 51 -8.79 -7.29 9.59
CA SER A 51 -7.95 -6.43 8.76
C SER A 51 -7.31 -7.21 7.62
N GLN A 52 -6.96 -8.49 7.83
CA GLN A 52 -6.51 -9.35 6.75
C GLN A 52 -7.57 -9.52 5.66
N GLU A 53 -8.80 -9.87 6.03
CA GLU A 53 -9.91 -10.11 5.11
C GLU A 53 -10.39 -8.83 4.41
N VAL A 54 -10.48 -7.72 5.15
CA VAL A 54 -11.11 -6.49 4.63
C VAL A 54 -10.10 -5.57 3.95
N ILE A 55 -8.85 -5.55 4.39
CA ILE A 55 -7.82 -4.62 3.90
C ILE A 55 -6.75 -5.36 3.11
N HIS A 56 -6.02 -6.30 3.71
CA HIS A 56 -4.79 -6.84 3.11
C HIS A 56 -5.08 -7.67 1.87
N GLU A 57 -5.95 -8.69 1.96
CA GLU A 57 -6.23 -9.58 0.82
C GLU A 57 -6.81 -8.81 -0.38
N PRO A 58 -7.83 -7.93 -0.22
CA PRO A 58 -8.34 -7.15 -1.34
C PRO A 58 -7.32 -6.15 -1.89
N PHE A 59 -6.50 -5.55 -1.02
CA PHE A 59 -5.43 -4.65 -1.44
C PHE A 59 -4.41 -5.36 -2.34
N TRP A 60 -4.00 -6.58 -2.02
CA TRP A 60 -3.03 -7.29 -2.83
C TRP A 60 -3.62 -7.78 -4.16
N GLU A 61 -4.87 -8.22 -4.14
CA GLU A 61 -5.57 -8.67 -5.34
C GLU A 61 -5.61 -7.57 -6.43
N ILE A 62 -5.88 -6.32 -6.03
CA ILE A 62 -5.92 -5.21 -7.00
C ILE A 62 -4.55 -4.86 -7.60
N LEU A 63 -3.44 -5.21 -6.93
CA LEU A 63 -2.08 -4.92 -7.40
C LEU A 63 -1.52 -5.98 -8.36
N HIS A 64 -2.25 -7.08 -8.61
CA HIS A 64 -1.85 -8.07 -9.60
C HIS A 64 -1.72 -7.51 -11.02
N HIS A 65 -2.44 -6.42 -11.34
CA HIS A 65 -2.34 -5.81 -12.66
C HIS A 65 -0.96 -5.14 -12.88
N PRO A 66 -0.25 -5.38 -14.00
CA PRO A 66 1.13 -4.90 -14.21
C PRO A 66 1.34 -3.39 -14.06
N LYS A 67 0.30 -2.59 -14.30
CA LYS A 67 0.34 -1.12 -14.10
C LYS A 67 0.69 -0.71 -12.66
N TRP A 68 0.42 -1.59 -11.70
CA TRP A 68 0.67 -1.34 -10.28
C TRP A 68 2.01 -1.87 -9.78
N LYS A 69 2.89 -2.36 -10.66
CA LYS A 69 4.18 -2.98 -10.28
C LYS A 69 5.03 -2.13 -9.33
N ASN A 70 5.06 -0.81 -9.51
CA ASN A 70 5.83 0.06 -8.62
C ASN A 70 5.16 0.23 -7.24
N VAL A 71 3.82 0.25 -7.21
CA VAL A 71 3.03 0.29 -5.98
C VAL A 71 3.24 -1.01 -5.20
N ASP A 72 3.20 -2.15 -5.88
CA ASP A 72 3.49 -3.48 -5.34
C ASP A 72 4.89 -3.55 -4.70
N ALA A 73 5.91 -3.13 -5.44
CA ALA A 73 7.30 -3.16 -4.97
C ALA A 73 7.52 -2.26 -3.74
N ASP A 74 7.02 -1.03 -3.77
CA ASP A 74 7.16 -0.10 -2.64
C ASP A 74 6.40 -0.61 -1.40
N MET A 75 5.23 -1.24 -1.55
CA MET A 75 4.48 -1.78 -0.41
C MET A 75 5.10 -3.03 0.18
N LYS A 76 5.71 -3.89 -0.64
CA LYS A 76 6.53 -5.02 -0.16
C LYS A 76 7.74 -4.53 0.64
N GLU A 77 8.45 -3.53 0.14
CA GLU A 77 9.60 -2.95 0.86
C GLU A 77 9.16 -2.27 2.17
N ALA A 78 7.98 -1.62 2.20
CA ALA A 78 7.43 -1.05 3.42
C ALA A 78 7.19 -2.11 4.50
N ILE A 79 6.59 -3.24 4.12
CA ILE A 79 6.28 -4.34 5.04
C ILE A 79 7.55 -5.07 5.47
N ASP A 80 8.48 -5.35 4.55
CA ASP A 80 9.77 -5.96 4.88
C ASP A 80 10.53 -5.12 5.92
N ARG A 81 10.58 -3.80 5.73
CA ARG A 81 11.24 -2.90 6.68
C ARG A 81 10.56 -2.88 8.04
N ARG A 82 9.22 -2.86 8.06
CA ARG A 82 8.44 -2.93 9.30
C ARG A 82 8.76 -4.22 10.07
N ASP A 83 8.70 -5.36 9.39
CA ASP A 83 8.84 -6.67 10.03
C ASP A 83 10.29 -6.97 10.44
N SER A 84 11.27 -6.36 9.76
CA SER A 84 12.70 -6.44 10.11
C SER A 84 13.19 -5.32 11.04
N GLY A 85 12.33 -4.38 11.44
CA GLY A 85 12.69 -3.23 12.28
C GLY A 85 13.64 -2.22 11.61
N ARG A 86 13.71 -2.22 10.27
CA ARG A 86 14.50 -1.26 9.48
C ARG A 86 13.81 0.10 9.45
N ARG A 87 14.59 1.16 9.28
CA ARG A 87 14.09 2.53 9.14
C ARG A 87 13.26 2.69 7.85
N ASP A 88 12.44 3.74 7.84
CA ASP A 88 11.73 4.28 6.67
C ASP A 88 10.60 3.39 6.11
N ALA A 89 10.10 2.40 6.85
CA ALA A 89 8.97 1.56 6.44
C ALA A 89 7.78 2.40 5.94
N VAL A 90 7.40 3.43 6.71
CA VAL A 90 6.30 4.35 6.38
C VAL A 90 6.58 5.19 5.14
N LEU A 91 7.84 5.57 4.90
CA LEU A 91 8.22 6.31 3.70
C LEU A 91 7.91 5.51 2.43
N TYR A 92 8.22 4.21 2.44
CA TYR A 92 7.92 3.33 1.31
C TYR A 92 6.41 3.13 1.10
N ALA A 93 5.62 3.00 2.16
CA ALA A 93 4.17 2.94 2.03
C ALA A 93 3.61 4.22 1.38
N LEU A 94 4.05 5.39 1.85
CA LEU A 94 3.59 6.68 1.31
C LEU A 94 4.12 6.95 -0.12
N LYS A 95 5.27 6.38 -0.52
CA LYS A 95 5.72 6.35 -1.92
C LYS A 95 4.78 5.53 -2.81
N ALA A 96 4.28 4.40 -2.31
CA ALA A 96 3.31 3.59 -3.04
C ALA A 96 1.97 4.33 -3.21
N LEU A 97 1.51 5.03 -2.19
CA LEU A 97 0.33 5.89 -2.28
C LEU A 97 0.54 7.03 -3.28
N GLU A 98 1.68 7.71 -3.24
CA GLU A 98 2.04 8.75 -4.21
C GLU A 98 2.04 8.20 -5.64
N SER A 99 2.62 7.02 -5.86
CA SER A 99 2.63 6.34 -7.15
C SER A 99 1.21 5.98 -7.61
N THR A 100 0.34 5.55 -6.69
CA THR A 100 -1.08 5.27 -6.98
C THR A 100 -1.80 6.51 -7.48
N LEU A 101 -1.64 7.64 -6.78
CA LEU A 101 -2.22 8.93 -7.17
C LEU A 101 -1.75 9.39 -8.55
N LYS A 102 -0.44 9.24 -8.83
CA LYS A 102 0.17 9.57 -10.14
C LYS A 102 -0.40 8.72 -11.26
N ILE A 103 -0.51 7.41 -11.06
CA ILE A 103 -1.07 6.49 -12.06
C ILE A 103 -2.52 6.86 -12.37
N ILE A 104 -3.35 7.08 -11.34
CA ILE A 104 -4.76 7.46 -11.53
C ILE A 104 -4.88 8.79 -12.29
N SER A 105 -4.12 9.81 -11.88
CA SER A 105 -4.11 11.11 -12.55
C SER A 105 -3.68 10.99 -14.02
N ASN A 106 -2.67 10.16 -14.31
CA ASN A 106 -2.20 9.91 -15.68
C ASN A 106 -3.23 9.15 -16.52
N ASP A 107 -3.78 8.04 -16.02
CA ASP A 107 -4.78 7.21 -16.71
C ASP A 107 -6.03 8.04 -17.10
N ARG A 108 -6.36 9.05 -16.30
CA ARG A 108 -7.50 9.95 -16.52
C ARG A 108 -7.19 11.21 -17.32
N GLY A 109 -5.92 11.42 -17.70
CA GLY A 109 -5.49 12.61 -18.43
C GLY A 109 -5.54 13.91 -17.60
N TRP A 110 -5.45 13.82 -16.27
CA TRP A 110 -5.50 14.98 -15.36
C TRP A 110 -4.13 15.54 -15.02
N THR A 111 -3.05 14.92 -15.51
CA THR A 111 -1.68 15.38 -15.26
C THR A 111 -1.24 16.38 -16.33
N HIS A 112 -0.63 17.49 -15.90
CA HIS A 112 -0.25 18.60 -16.77
C HIS A 112 1.27 18.86 -16.83
N GLY A 113 2.07 18.07 -16.12
CA GLY A 113 3.54 18.19 -16.09
C GLY A 113 4.04 19.34 -15.21
N LYS A 114 3.17 19.92 -14.38
CA LYS A 114 3.49 21.02 -13.45
C LYS A 114 3.36 20.60 -11.98
N GLU A 115 3.03 19.34 -11.74
CA GLU A 115 2.84 18.77 -10.42
C GLU A 115 4.19 18.57 -9.72
N ASN A 116 4.40 19.27 -8.60
CA ASN A 116 5.66 19.26 -7.84
C ASN A 116 5.64 18.30 -6.64
N GLY A 117 4.56 17.52 -6.47
CA GLY A 117 4.43 16.54 -5.39
C GLY A 117 3.03 15.95 -5.26
N ALA A 118 2.87 15.03 -4.30
CA ALA A 118 1.63 14.31 -4.04
C ALA A 118 0.41 15.23 -3.88
N ALA A 119 0.57 16.39 -3.24
CA ALA A 119 -0.51 17.36 -3.03
C ALA A 119 -1.15 17.82 -4.35
N ASN A 120 -0.38 18.02 -5.41
CA ASN A 120 -0.93 18.44 -6.70
C ASN A 120 -1.70 17.31 -7.40
N PHE A 121 -1.26 16.06 -7.25
CA PHE A 121 -2.04 14.92 -7.74
C PHE A 121 -3.35 14.77 -6.96
N ILE A 122 -3.34 15.02 -5.64
CA ILE A 122 -4.56 15.05 -4.83
C ILE A 122 -5.49 16.19 -5.30
N ASP A 123 -4.95 17.36 -5.63
CA ASP A 123 -5.72 18.48 -6.20
C ASP A 123 -6.40 18.10 -7.51
N ASN A 124 -5.71 17.34 -8.37
CA ASN A 124 -6.29 16.81 -9.61
C ASN A 124 -7.48 15.88 -9.31
N LEU A 125 -7.36 14.98 -8.34
CA LEU A 125 -8.42 14.03 -7.98
C LEU A 125 -9.66 14.73 -7.39
N VAL A 126 -9.48 15.75 -6.55
CA VAL A 126 -10.60 16.46 -5.93
C VAL A 126 -11.20 17.54 -6.83
N SER A 127 -10.53 17.92 -7.91
CA SER A 127 -10.97 19.01 -8.79
C SER A 127 -12.40 18.81 -9.31
N GLY A 128 -13.24 19.85 -9.17
CA GLY A 128 -14.58 19.89 -9.76
C GLY A 128 -14.56 19.73 -11.28
N LYS A 129 -13.50 20.19 -11.95
CA LYS A 129 -13.33 20.05 -13.41
C LYS A 129 -13.12 18.61 -13.83
N ASN A 130 -12.62 17.76 -12.93
CA ASN A 130 -12.31 16.35 -13.16
C ASN A 130 -13.42 15.42 -12.65
N GLY A 131 -14.59 15.97 -12.28
CA GLY A 131 -15.74 15.20 -11.81
C GLY A 131 -15.69 14.82 -10.33
N ARG A 132 -14.77 15.39 -9.53
CA ARG A 132 -14.61 15.12 -8.08
C ARG A 132 -14.51 13.62 -7.77
N PHE A 133 -13.43 13.01 -8.25
CA PHE A 133 -13.14 11.58 -8.00
C PHE A 133 -13.00 11.25 -6.50
N ILE A 134 -12.56 12.23 -5.71
CA ILE A 134 -12.60 12.21 -4.25
C ILE A 134 -13.31 13.46 -3.71
N ALA A 135 -13.88 13.34 -2.51
CA ALA A 135 -14.46 14.45 -1.77
C ALA A 135 -13.38 15.35 -1.14
N VAL A 136 -13.77 16.56 -0.73
CA VAL A 136 -12.86 17.55 -0.12
C VAL A 136 -12.20 16.98 1.15
N TRP A 137 -12.97 16.36 2.04
CA TRP A 137 -12.44 15.80 3.28
C TRP A 137 -11.44 14.64 3.04
N GLU A 138 -11.63 13.85 1.97
CA GLU A 138 -10.70 12.80 1.56
C GLU A 138 -9.37 13.42 1.12
N SER A 139 -9.45 14.52 0.37
CA SER A 139 -8.26 15.26 -0.08
C SER A 139 -7.47 15.86 1.07
N GLU A 140 -8.15 16.39 2.09
CA GLU A 140 -7.53 16.94 3.30
C GLU A 140 -6.84 15.84 4.10
N SER A 141 -7.50 14.68 4.24
CA SER A 141 -6.97 13.51 4.93
C SER A 141 -5.71 12.96 4.25
N LEU A 142 -5.74 12.81 2.91
CA LEU A 142 -4.57 12.40 2.13
C LEU A 142 -3.42 13.41 2.25
N LYS A 143 -3.71 14.71 2.14
CA LYS A 143 -2.70 15.76 2.28
C LYS A 143 -2.05 15.76 3.67
N ALA A 144 -2.79 15.46 4.72
CA ALA A 144 -2.26 15.35 6.07
C ALA A 144 -1.21 14.24 6.17
N LEU A 145 -1.47 13.05 5.61
CA LEU A 145 -0.47 11.97 5.56
C LEU A 145 0.83 12.41 4.87
N PHE A 146 0.74 13.14 3.77
CA PHE A 146 1.93 13.61 3.07
C PHE A 146 2.66 14.73 3.81
N ARG A 147 1.92 15.71 4.33
CA ARG A 147 2.48 16.87 5.03
C ARG A 147 3.13 16.47 6.35
N ASP A 148 2.44 15.68 7.16
CA ASP A 148 2.80 15.44 8.56
C ASP A 148 3.70 14.20 8.71
N ILE A 149 3.65 13.27 7.76
CA ILE A 149 4.42 12.02 7.81
C ILE A 149 5.44 11.93 6.69
N ARG A 150 5.01 11.92 5.42
CA ARG A 150 5.92 11.68 4.28
C ARG A 150 6.99 12.75 4.16
N ASN A 151 6.62 14.03 4.19
CA ASN A 151 7.53 15.12 3.88
C ASN A 151 8.68 15.25 4.89
N PRO A 152 8.46 15.21 6.21
CA PRO A 152 9.55 15.21 7.18
C PRO A 152 10.51 14.03 7.00
N HIS A 153 9.99 12.83 6.68
CA HIS A 153 10.82 11.63 6.47
C HIS A 153 11.53 11.61 5.11
N GLY A 154 10.99 12.30 4.09
CA GLY A 154 11.54 12.30 2.73
C GLY A 154 12.44 13.48 2.39
N HIS A 155 12.12 14.68 2.90
CA HIS A 155 12.87 15.92 2.65
C HIS A 155 13.77 16.33 3.81
N GLY A 156 13.66 15.64 4.95
CA GLY A 156 14.28 16.03 6.21
C GLY A 156 13.41 17.04 6.98
N PRO A 157 13.66 17.22 8.29
CA PRO A 157 12.83 18.04 9.17
C PRO A 157 13.25 19.52 9.18
N GLY A 158 14.28 19.88 8.41
CA GLY A 158 14.96 21.17 8.54
C GLY A 158 15.56 21.29 9.94
N ASP A 159 15.17 22.34 10.65
CA ASP A 159 15.66 22.72 11.97
C ASP A 159 14.95 21.97 13.12
N LEU A 160 13.92 21.17 12.79
CA LEU A 160 13.14 20.40 13.76
C LEU A 160 13.74 19.01 14.01
N PRO A 161 13.46 18.37 15.16
CA PRO A 161 13.84 16.98 15.36
C PRO A 161 13.12 16.07 14.34
N MET A 162 13.81 15.00 13.91
CA MET A 162 13.17 13.97 13.08
C MET A 162 11.93 13.44 13.82
N PRO A 163 10.73 13.51 13.21
CA PRO A 163 9.56 12.91 13.81
C PRO A 163 9.80 11.40 13.93
N THR A 164 9.56 10.88 15.13
CA THR A 164 9.66 9.45 15.40
C THR A 164 8.25 8.91 15.57
N LEU A 165 7.90 7.96 14.73
CA LEU A 165 6.64 7.24 14.86
C LEU A 165 6.86 6.03 15.78
N THR A 166 5.95 5.85 16.73
CA THR A 166 5.85 4.60 17.50
C THR A 166 5.58 3.41 16.57
N ALA A 167 5.87 2.19 17.01
CA ALA A 167 5.59 0.99 16.22
C ALA A 167 4.11 0.89 15.83
N GLU A 168 3.20 1.30 16.71
CA GLU A 168 1.76 1.36 16.45
C GLU A 168 1.42 2.38 15.37
N GLN A 169 1.97 3.59 15.42
CA GLN A 169 1.77 4.60 14.39
C GLN A 169 2.34 4.17 13.04
N GLN A 170 3.48 3.46 13.02
CA GLN A 170 4.04 2.92 11.78
C GLN A 170 3.13 1.85 11.16
N ARG A 171 2.70 0.88 11.96
CA ARG A 171 1.74 -0.17 11.54
C ARG A 171 0.46 0.45 10.99
N TRP A 172 -0.16 1.33 11.78
CA TRP A 172 -1.39 2.00 11.41
C TRP A 172 -1.24 2.81 10.12
N THR A 173 -0.12 3.53 9.94
CA THR A 173 0.10 4.32 8.72
C THR A 173 0.24 3.42 7.49
N ILE A 174 0.91 2.27 7.61
CA ILE A 174 1.06 1.30 6.51
C ILE A 174 -0.32 0.72 6.15
N GLU A 175 -1.11 0.27 7.13
CA GLU A 175 -2.44 -0.28 6.89
C GLU A 175 -3.41 0.78 6.31
N CYS A 176 -3.39 1.99 6.87
CA CYS A 176 -4.18 3.12 6.35
C CYS A 176 -3.79 3.43 4.90
N THR A 177 -2.51 3.32 4.56
CA THR A 177 -2.02 3.46 3.18
C THR A 177 -2.57 2.36 2.27
N MET A 178 -2.57 1.10 2.71
CA MET A 178 -3.18 -0.01 1.98
C MET A 178 -4.68 0.23 1.75
N ALA A 179 -5.40 0.68 2.78
CA ALA A 179 -6.81 1.00 2.69
C ALA A 179 -7.11 2.15 1.71
N TRP A 180 -6.29 3.20 1.70
CA TRP A 180 -6.39 4.30 0.74
C TRP A 180 -6.16 3.83 -0.70
N ILE A 181 -5.08 3.08 -0.95
CA ILE A 181 -4.77 2.54 -2.28
C ILE A 181 -5.93 1.67 -2.76
N LYS A 182 -6.40 0.74 -1.91
CA LYS A 182 -7.57 -0.10 -2.20
C LYS A 182 -8.80 0.72 -2.57
N SER A 183 -9.15 1.69 -1.73
CA SER A 183 -10.33 2.56 -1.93
C SER A 183 -10.25 3.37 -3.23
N LEU A 184 -9.07 3.87 -3.59
CA LEU A 184 -8.88 4.66 -4.81
C LEU A 184 -8.94 3.78 -6.06
N VAL A 185 -8.31 2.60 -6.04
CA VAL A 185 -8.21 1.72 -7.21
C VAL A 185 -9.55 1.05 -7.52
N VAL A 186 -10.37 0.70 -6.53
CA VAL A 186 -11.69 0.09 -6.73
C VAL A 186 -12.70 1.06 -7.41
N ARG A 187 -12.43 2.37 -7.40
CA ARG A 187 -13.25 3.39 -8.09
C ARG A 187 -12.93 3.54 -9.57
N LEU A 188 -11.91 2.84 -10.08
CA LEU A 188 -11.50 2.88 -11.50
C LEU A 188 -12.36 1.96 -12.34
#